data_AF-A0A4R8ZA41-F1
#
_entry.id   AF-A0A4R8ZA41-F1
#
_cell.length_a   1.000
_cell.length_b   1.000
_cell.length_c   1.000
_cell.angle_alpha   90.00
_cell.angle_beta   90.00
_cell.angle_gamma   90.00
#
_symmetry.space_group_name_H-M   'P 1'
#
loop_
_entity.id
_entity.type
_entity.pdbx_description
1 polymer ?
#
loop_
_entity_poly.entity_id
_entity_poly.type
_entity_poly.pdbx_seq_one_letter_code
_entity_poly.pdbx_strand_id
1 'polypeptide(L)'
;MPRRTLTVVVLLGALALTGCTSTTPAVTSTTPAAVVTAAPSGDGTLSIGTLFPTTGDNAASGAAQVAGTELALRDILAEQATPTQPIQLVHRNSAGDLAAAYADLAARGVDLVLWDATTALPADAHSSVGSAALVSLGDFANGGTPLAADEAFTVRLKTADPGLNATSGSAEAYDGLITAALAAVITGDDGGASLDAGWPQVISGMAVCLSWGECVYALGQEQTIDYQGVTGRRS
;
A
#
# COMPACT_ATOMS: atom_id res chain seq x y z
N MET A 1 46.86 -48.96 5.04
CA MET A 1 46.80 -49.90 3.88
C MET A 1 47.01 -51.30 4.43
N PRO A 2 46.24 -52.34 4.05
CA PRO A 2 45.84 -52.65 2.67
C PRO A 2 44.32 -52.71 2.42
N ARG A 3 43.98 -52.52 1.15
CA ARG A 3 42.66 -52.63 0.53
C ARG A 3 42.34 -54.11 0.27
N ARG A 4 41.07 -54.51 0.45
CA ARG A 4 40.49 -55.64 -0.28
C ARG A 4 39.08 -55.27 -0.75
N THR A 5 38.99 -55.12 -2.07
CA THR A 5 37.79 -54.93 -2.88
C THR A 5 36.97 -56.22 -2.94
N LEU A 6 35.66 -56.12 -2.79
CA LEU A 6 34.71 -57.18 -3.09
C LEU A 6 33.55 -56.60 -3.89
N THR A 7 33.55 -56.94 -5.17
CA THR A 7 32.50 -56.74 -6.17
C THR A 7 31.54 -57.93 -6.09
N VAL A 8 30.24 -57.74 -5.84
CA VAL A 8 29.21 -58.73 -6.20
C VAL A 8 27.86 -58.05 -6.52
N VAL A 9 27.52 -58.13 -7.81
CA VAL A 9 26.24 -58.49 -8.45
C VAL A 9 24.96 -57.68 -8.13
N VAL A 10 24.52 -56.95 -9.16
CA VAL A 10 23.18 -56.37 -9.32
C VAL A 10 22.21 -57.47 -9.77
N LEU A 11 21.17 -57.76 -8.97
CA LEU A 11 20.01 -58.55 -9.40
C LEU A 11 18.95 -57.62 -10.01
N LEU A 12 18.69 -57.76 -11.31
CA LEU A 12 17.47 -57.27 -11.96
C LEU A 12 16.30 -58.20 -11.61
N GLY A 13 15.39 -57.73 -10.74
CA GLY A 13 14.09 -58.36 -10.51
C GLY A 13 13.01 -57.66 -11.32
N ALA A 14 12.52 -58.28 -12.39
CA ALA A 14 11.35 -57.83 -13.12
C ALA A 14 10.08 -58.21 -12.33
N LEU A 15 9.48 -57.24 -11.63
CA LEU A 15 8.16 -57.36 -11.01
C LEU A 15 7.07 -57.08 -12.07
N ALA A 16 6.40 -58.12 -12.53
CA ALA A 16 5.14 -57.98 -13.26
C ALA A 16 3.99 -57.93 -12.24
N LEU A 17 3.45 -56.73 -11.98
CA LEU A 17 2.20 -56.56 -11.25
C LEU A 17 1.04 -56.43 -12.24
N THR A 18 0.20 -57.46 -12.29
CA THR A 18 -1.14 -57.42 -12.86
C THR A 18 -2.07 -56.64 -11.93
N GLY A 19 -2.39 -55.40 -12.28
CA GLY A 19 -3.36 -54.56 -11.57
C GLY A 19 -4.72 -54.55 -12.28
N CYS A 20 -5.78 -54.86 -11.53
CA CYS A 20 -7.17 -54.89 -11.98
C CYS A 20 -7.65 -53.51 -12.49
N THR A 21 -8.31 -53.50 -13.64
CA THR A 21 -8.95 -52.30 -14.21
C THR A 21 -10.30 -52.03 -13.54
N SER A 22 -10.35 -51.04 -12.65
CA SER A 22 -11.60 -50.36 -12.28
C SER A 22 -11.69 -49.05 -13.08
N THR A 23 -12.54 -49.03 -14.11
CA THR A 23 -12.88 -47.84 -14.90
C THR A 23 -13.75 -46.90 -14.06
N THR A 24 -13.11 -45.96 -13.37
CA THR A 24 -13.77 -44.78 -12.82
C THR A 24 -13.89 -43.75 -13.95
N PRO A 25 -15.06 -43.11 -14.19
CA PRO A 25 -15.16 -42.05 -15.18
C PRO A 25 -14.24 -40.91 -14.80
N ALA A 26 -13.41 -40.45 -15.74
CA ALA A 26 -12.65 -39.22 -15.58
C ALA A 26 -13.63 -38.06 -15.39
N VAL A 27 -13.69 -37.52 -14.17
CA VAL A 27 -14.30 -36.21 -13.95
C VAL A 27 -13.44 -35.23 -14.72
N THR A 28 -14.02 -34.56 -15.70
CA THR A 28 -13.41 -33.41 -16.38
C THR A 28 -13.00 -32.39 -15.33
N SER A 29 -11.72 -32.35 -14.99
CA SER A 29 -11.12 -31.26 -14.23
C SER A 29 -11.31 -29.99 -15.04
N THR A 30 -12.22 -29.13 -14.59
CA THR A 30 -12.31 -27.75 -15.06
C THR A 30 -10.99 -27.07 -14.69
N THR A 31 -10.11 -26.88 -15.67
CA THR A 31 -8.95 -26.00 -15.55
C THR A 31 -9.44 -24.66 -15.02
N PRO A 32 -8.92 -24.16 -13.87
CA PRO A 32 -9.25 -22.82 -13.41
C PRO A 32 -8.94 -21.85 -14.55
N ALA A 33 -9.91 -21.03 -14.94
CA ALA A 33 -9.66 -19.95 -15.86
C ALA A 33 -8.52 -19.10 -15.28
N ALA A 34 -7.43 -18.97 -16.02
CA ALA A 34 -6.37 -18.03 -15.67
C ALA A 34 -7.04 -16.66 -15.54
N VAL A 35 -7.02 -16.10 -14.32
CA VAL A 35 -7.40 -14.71 -14.12
C VAL A 35 -6.45 -13.92 -14.99
N VAL A 36 -6.99 -13.17 -15.96
CA VAL A 36 -6.17 -12.28 -16.79
C VAL A 36 -5.63 -11.23 -15.84
N THR A 37 -4.39 -11.40 -15.38
CA THR A 37 -3.65 -10.35 -14.70
C THR A 37 -3.61 -9.18 -15.66
N ALA A 38 -4.29 -8.09 -15.31
CA ALA A 38 -4.20 -6.85 -16.08
C ALA A 38 -2.73 -6.50 -16.26
N ALA A 39 -2.36 -5.98 -17.43
CA ALA A 39 -0.99 -5.54 -17.65
C ALA A 39 -0.63 -4.47 -16.60
N PRO A 40 0.60 -4.49 -16.04
CA PRO A 40 1.04 -3.45 -15.12
C PRO A 40 0.83 -2.09 -15.77
N SER A 41 0.19 -1.20 -15.02
CA SER A 41 -0.29 0.10 -15.49
C SER A 41 0.60 1.25 -15.03
N GLY A 42 1.46 1.02 -14.03
CA GLY A 42 2.39 2.02 -13.54
C GLY A 42 3.79 1.92 -14.15
N ASP A 43 4.66 2.84 -13.73
CA ASP A 43 5.97 3.08 -14.34
C ASP A 43 7.14 2.53 -13.52
N GLY A 44 6.86 1.87 -12.41
CA GLY A 44 7.84 1.27 -11.51
C GLY A 44 8.38 2.23 -10.44
N THR A 45 7.83 3.44 -10.31
CA THR A 45 7.98 4.34 -9.16
C THR A 45 6.59 4.72 -8.63
N LEU A 46 6.31 4.41 -7.35
CA LEU A 46 5.09 4.86 -6.70
C LEU A 46 5.16 6.37 -6.41
N SER A 47 4.58 7.19 -7.28
CA SER A 47 4.58 8.63 -7.20
C SER A 47 3.29 9.14 -6.57
N ILE A 48 3.38 9.65 -5.34
CA ILE A 48 2.22 10.10 -4.56
C ILE A 48 2.21 11.62 -4.48
N GLY A 49 1.16 12.21 -5.03
CA GLY A 49 0.83 13.62 -4.85
C GLY A 49 0.08 13.86 -3.55
N THR A 50 0.27 15.03 -2.93
CA THR A 50 -0.61 15.49 -1.86
C THR A 50 -1.16 16.87 -2.16
N LEU A 51 -2.40 17.12 -1.73
CA LEU A 51 -3.07 18.40 -1.81
C LEU A 51 -3.46 18.85 -0.41
N PHE A 52 -2.52 19.49 0.28
CA PHE A 52 -2.68 19.97 1.65
C PHE A 52 -2.68 21.50 1.69
N PRO A 53 -3.44 22.14 2.60
CA PRO A 53 -3.49 23.60 2.67
C PRO A 53 -2.19 24.11 3.28
N THR A 54 -1.22 24.55 2.47
CA THR A 54 0.08 25.06 2.96
C THR A 54 0.09 26.58 3.13
N THR A 55 -1.01 27.25 2.81
CA THR A 55 -1.24 28.68 2.99
C THR A 55 -2.62 28.95 3.59
N GLY A 56 -2.81 30.15 4.15
CA GLY A 56 -4.08 30.56 4.74
C GLY A 56 -4.27 29.98 6.15
N ASP A 57 -5.51 30.02 6.64
CA ASP A 57 -5.83 29.72 8.04
C ASP A 57 -5.56 28.26 8.43
N ASN A 58 -5.56 27.35 7.45
CA ASN A 58 -5.30 25.92 7.63
C ASN A 58 -3.82 25.54 7.38
N ALA A 59 -2.91 26.51 7.19
CA ALA A 59 -1.49 26.23 6.90
C ALA A 59 -0.82 25.30 7.93
N ALA A 60 -1.21 25.42 9.22
CA ALA A 60 -0.66 24.60 10.28
C ALA A 60 -1.10 23.13 10.18
N SER A 61 -2.36 22.84 9.84
CA SER A 61 -2.82 21.46 9.62
C SER A 61 -2.27 20.89 8.31
N GLY A 62 -2.08 21.71 7.28
CA GLY A 62 -1.37 21.27 6.08
C GLY A 62 0.09 20.88 6.36
N ALA A 63 0.81 21.66 7.17
CA ALA A 63 2.17 21.31 7.61
C ALA A 63 2.19 20.00 8.42
N ALA A 64 1.19 19.78 9.28
CA ALA A 64 1.03 18.53 10.01
C ALA A 64 0.81 17.31 9.11
N GLN A 65 0.00 17.46 8.07
CA GLN A 65 -0.23 16.40 7.09
C GLN A 65 1.02 16.10 6.26
N VAL A 66 1.77 17.12 5.84
CA VAL A 66 3.09 16.94 5.21
C VAL A 66 4.01 16.14 6.13
N ALA A 67 4.11 16.53 7.41
CA ALA A 67 4.94 15.82 8.39
C ALA A 67 4.51 14.36 8.58
N GLY A 68 3.20 14.09 8.58
CA GLY A 68 2.64 12.74 8.62
C GLY A 68 3.05 11.88 7.43
N THR A 69 2.88 12.38 6.20
CA THR A 69 3.31 11.67 4.99
C THR A 69 4.83 11.43 4.95
N GLU A 70 5.62 12.44 5.32
CA GLU A 70 7.08 12.32 5.31
C GLU A 70 7.58 11.33 6.38
N LEU A 71 6.92 11.28 7.55
CA LEU A 71 7.22 10.30 8.58
C LEU A 71 6.90 8.88 8.10
N ALA A 72 5.75 8.67 7.47
CA ALA A 72 5.40 7.36 6.90
C ALA A 72 6.41 6.91 5.85
N LEU A 73 6.87 7.82 4.97
CA LEU A 73 7.89 7.50 3.98
C LEU A 73 9.20 7.08 4.65
N ARG A 74 9.63 7.80 5.70
CA ARG A 74 10.84 7.43 6.47
C ARG A 74 10.72 6.02 7.07
N ASP A 75 9.56 5.68 7.62
CA ASP A 75 9.35 4.37 8.24
C ASP A 75 9.35 3.23 7.20
N ILE A 76 8.73 3.44 6.04
CA ILE A 76 8.82 2.49 4.91
C ILE A 76 10.28 2.27 4.50
N LEU A 77 11.04 3.36 4.32
CA LEU A 77 12.44 3.29 3.86
C LEU A 77 13.39 2.69 4.91
N ALA A 78 13.06 2.79 6.20
CA ALA A 78 13.83 2.18 7.27
C ALA A 78 13.72 0.63 7.26
N GLU A 79 12.61 0.09 6.75
CA GLU A 79 12.27 -1.33 6.81
C GLU A 79 12.40 -1.98 5.41
N GLN A 80 13.63 -2.04 4.88
CA GLN A 80 14.02 -2.56 3.55
C GLN A 80 13.69 -4.05 3.26
N ALA A 81 12.69 -4.62 3.92
CA ALA A 81 12.37 -6.04 3.91
C ALA A 81 11.64 -6.53 2.65
N THR A 82 11.21 -5.66 1.73
CA THR A 82 10.52 -6.06 0.48
C THR A 82 10.88 -5.06 -0.62
N PRO A 83 11.00 -5.49 -1.89
CA PRO A 83 11.20 -4.57 -3.00
C PRO A 83 9.91 -3.76 -3.19
N THR A 84 9.77 -2.68 -2.42
CA THR A 84 8.88 -1.61 -2.84
C THR A 84 9.51 -0.94 -4.06
N GLN A 85 8.66 -0.58 -5.01
CA GLN A 85 9.04 0.43 -5.98
C GLN A 85 9.53 1.68 -5.22
N PRO A 86 10.50 2.43 -5.76
CA PRO A 86 10.87 3.72 -5.19
C PRO A 86 9.62 4.56 -4.97
N ILE A 87 9.48 5.17 -3.79
CA ILE A 87 8.36 6.04 -3.47
C ILE A 87 8.81 7.49 -3.63
N GLN A 88 8.05 8.28 -4.38
CA GLN A 88 8.24 9.72 -4.53
C GLN A 88 7.04 10.48 -3.96
N LEU A 89 7.31 11.53 -3.19
CA LEU A 89 6.28 12.46 -2.69
C LEU A 89 6.31 13.78 -3.48
N VAL A 90 5.13 14.29 -3.81
CA VAL A 90 4.93 15.59 -4.48
C VAL A 90 3.86 16.40 -3.75
N HIS A 91 4.27 17.32 -2.88
CA HIS A 91 3.35 18.15 -2.09
C HIS A 91 2.88 19.39 -2.86
N ARG A 92 1.56 19.60 -2.96
CA ARG A 92 0.94 20.82 -3.54
C ARG A 92 -0.04 21.47 -2.57
N ASN A 93 -0.23 22.77 -2.77
CA ASN A 93 -1.13 23.59 -1.97
C ASN A 93 -2.58 23.45 -2.45
N SER A 94 -3.48 23.03 -1.58
CA SER A 94 -4.92 22.95 -1.89
C SER A 94 -5.69 24.26 -1.65
N ALA A 95 -5.13 25.21 -0.90
CA ALA A 95 -5.83 26.44 -0.50
C ALA A 95 -5.67 27.62 -1.48
N GLY A 96 -4.92 27.44 -2.57
CA GLY A 96 -4.61 28.47 -3.56
C GLY A 96 -5.27 28.22 -4.92
N ASP A 97 -4.48 28.36 -5.99
CA ASP A 97 -4.90 27.95 -7.33
C ASP A 97 -4.92 26.42 -7.44
N LEU A 98 -6.05 25.84 -7.07
CA LEU A 98 -6.23 24.40 -7.04
C LEU A 98 -6.17 23.77 -8.44
N ALA A 99 -6.64 24.47 -9.48
CA ALA A 99 -6.56 23.98 -10.85
C ALA A 99 -5.11 23.86 -11.32
N ALA A 100 -4.27 24.84 -11.00
CA ALA A 100 -2.84 24.76 -11.26
C ALA A 100 -2.15 23.64 -10.45
N ALA A 101 -2.58 23.43 -9.20
CA ALA A 101 -2.07 22.36 -8.36
C ALA A 101 -2.36 20.97 -8.96
N TYR A 102 -3.61 20.72 -9.39
CA TYR A 102 -3.99 19.49 -10.10
C TYR A 102 -3.20 19.32 -11.40
N ALA A 103 -3.10 20.37 -12.22
CA ALA A 103 -2.40 20.31 -13.50
C ALA A 103 -0.91 19.96 -13.33
N ASP A 104 -0.24 20.50 -12.30
CA ASP A 104 1.16 20.15 -12.05
C ASP A 104 1.33 18.71 -11.54
N LEU A 105 0.43 18.20 -10.68
CA LEU A 105 0.44 16.79 -10.27
C LEU A 105 0.23 15.86 -11.47
N ALA A 106 -0.76 16.15 -12.32
CA ALA A 106 -1.01 15.38 -13.53
C ALA A 106 0.18 15.43 -14.50
N ALA A 107 0.83 16.59 -14.68
CA ALA A 107 2.00 16.73 -15.54
C ALA A 107 3.22 15.95 -15.03
N ARG A 108 3.27 15.67 -13.71
CA ARG A 108 4.30 14.84 -13.08
C ARG A 108 3.99 13.35 -13.11
N GLY A 109 2.80 12.97 -13.57
CA GLY A 109 2.38 11.58 -13.64
C GLY A 109 2.31 10.91 -12.27
N VAL A 110 1.77 11.62 -11.26
CA VAL A 110 1.52 10.95 -9.97
C VAL A 110 0.49 9.84 -10.14
N ASP A 111 0.67 8.74 -9.43
CA ASP A 111 -0.21 7.57 -9.49
C ASP A 111 -1.38 7.68 -8.52
N LEU A 112 -1.18 8.40 -7.42
CA LEU A 112 -2.18 8.60 -6.39
C LEU A 112 -2.08 10.00 -5.80
N VAL A 113 -3.25 10.59 -5.51
CA VAL A 113 -3.37 11.89 -4.85
C VAL A 113 -4.07 11.70 -3.50
N LEU A 114 -3.38 12.10 -2.43
CA LEU A 114 -3.96 12.25 -1.10
C LEU A 114 -4.54 13.65 -0.94
N TRP A 115 -5.86 13.74 -0.79
CA TRP A 115 -6.55 14.97 -0.48
C TRP A 115 -6.61 15.22 1.03
N ASP A 116 -6.46 16.48 1.42
CA ASP A 116 -6.55 17.01 2.78
C ASP A 116 -7.63 16.34 3.67
N ALA A 117 -7.25 15.96 4.89
CA ALA A 117 -8.14 15.40 5.90
C ALA A 117 -9.13 16.42 6.47
N THR A 118 -8.81 17.72 6.40
CA THR A 118 -9.51 18.78 7.12
C THR A 118 -10.56 19.52 6.29
N THR A 119 -10.61 19.26 4.97
CA THR A 119 -11.56 19.91 4.06
C THR A 119 -12.26 18.89 3.16
N ALA A 120 -13.50 19.20 2.79
CA ALA A 120 -14.28 18.35 1.90
C ALA A 120 -13.63 18.27 0.50
N LEU A 121 -13.61 17.06 -0.06
CA LEU A 121 -13.12 16.83 -1.41
C LEU A 121 -14.02 17.57 -2.43
N PRO A 122 -13.45 18.37 -3.36
CA PRO A 122 -14.21 19.01 -4.42
C PRO A 122 -14.89 17.99 -5.34
N ALA A 123 -16.11 18.28 -5.78
CA ALA A 123 -16.89 17.34 -6.59
C ALA A 123 -16.24 17.02 -7.95
N ASP A 124 -15.41 17.91 -8.48
CA ASP A 124 -14.67 17.79 -9.75
C ASP A 124 -13.24 17.25 -9.57
N ALA A 125 -12.82 16.92 -8.34
CA ALA A 125 -11.46 16.50 -8.04
C ALA A 125 -11.06 15.22 -8.80
N HIS A 126 -11.95 14.23 -8.88
CA HIS A 126 -11.69 12.98 -9.60
C HIS A 126 -11.41 13.21 -11.09
N SER A 127 -12.13 14.13 -11.74
CA SER A 127 -11.86 14.48 -13.14
C SER A 127 -10.60 15.33 -13.33
N SER A 128 -10.05 15.91 -12.26
CA SER A 128 -8.93 16.85 -12.31
C SER A 128 -7.56 16.18 -12.13
N VAL A 129 -7.50 14.98 -11.56
CA VAL A 129 -6.23 14.27 -11.28
C VAL A 129 -5.78 13.31 -12.39
N GLY A 130 -6.49 13.26 -13.51
CA GLY A 130 -6.12 12.42 -14.66
C GLY A 130 -6.30 10.92 -14.36
N SER A 131 -5.25 10.13 -14.55
CA SER A 131 -5.23 8.68 -14.29
C SER A 131 -4.87 8.31 -12.86
N ALA A 132 -4.55 9.29 -12.01
CA ALA A 132 -4.21 9.03 -10.63
C ALA A 132 -5.43 8.55 -9.83
N ALA A 133 -5.21 7.60 -8.92
CA ALA A 133 -6.14 7.34 -7.83
C ALA A 133 -6.32 8.60 -6.99
N LEU A 134 -7.51 8.80 -6.41
CA LEU A 134 -7.79 9.95 -5.56
C LEU A 134 -8.44 9.49 -4.26
N VAL A 135 -7.78 9.82 -3.15
CA VAL A 135 -8.20 9.41 -1.81
C VAL A 135 -8.46 10.65 -0.98
N SER A 136 -9.65 10.74 -0.38
CA SER A 136 -9.91 11.72 0.66
C SER A 136 -9.41 11.19 2.00
N LEU A 137 -8.46 11.89 2.62
CA LEU A 137 -8.03 11.56 3.97
C LEU A 137 -9.12 11.86 5.01
N GLY A 138 -10.13 12.66 4.66
CA GLY A 138 -11.29 12.88 5.52
C GLY A 138 -12.06 11.59 5.81
N ASP A 139 -11.97 10.59 4.93
CA ASP A 139 -12.63 9.29 5.10
C ASP A 139 -11.94 8.39 6.15
N PHE A 140 -10.73 8.76 6.58
CA PHE A 140 -10.00 8.06 7.64
C PHE A 140 -10.49 8.48 9.04
N ALA A 141 -11.24 9.58 9.11
CA ALA A 141 -11.81 10.07 10.35
C ALA A 141 -13.02 9.22 10.78
N ASN A 142 -12.90 8.56 11.93
CA ASN A 142 -13.99 7.84 12.60
C ASN A 142 -15.06 8.80 13.17
N GLY A 143 -15.84 9.43 12.29
CA GLY A 143 -16.84 10.45 12.60
C GLY A 143 -16.69 11.77 11.81
N GLY A 144 -15.86 11.79 10.75
CA GLY A 144 -15.72 12.92 9.84
C GLY A 144 -14.94 14.13 10.39
N THR A 145 -14.31 14.00 11.55
CA THR A 145 -13.39 15.00 12.12
C THR A 145 -11.98 14.41 12.20
N PRO A 146 -10.93 15.10 11.72
CA PRO A 146 -9.57 14.61 11.82
C PRO A 146 -9.22 14.20 13.24
N LEU A 147 -8.72 12.98 13.37
CA LEU A 147 -8.25 12.42 14.60
C LEU A 147 -7.06 13.24 15.11
N ALA A 148 -7.10 13.60 16.38
CA ALA A 148 -5.95 14.17 17.03
C ALA A 148 -4.86 13.08 17.12
N ALA A 149 -3.64 13.41 16.72
CA ALA A 149 -2.50 12.56 16.99
C ALA A 149 -2.41 12.27 18.49
N ASP A 150 -2.26 11.00 18.85
CA ASP A 150 -2.01 10.63 20.24
C ASP A 150 -0.63 11.13 20.71
N GLU A 151 -0.34 10.94 22.00
CA GLU A 151 0.92 11.41 22.58
C GLU A 151 2.14 10.74 21.93
N ALA A 152 2.07 9.43 21.69
CA ALA A 152 3.18 8.66 21.13
C ALA A 152 3.49 9.09 19.69
N PHE A 153 2.46 9.25 18.86
CA PHE A 153 2.59 9.71 17.49
C PHE A 153 3.02 11.18 17.43
N THR A 154 2.51 12.03 18.32
CA THR A 154 2.98 13.42 18.46
C THR A 154 4.47 13.50 18.76
N VAL A 155 5.01 12.62 19.63
CA VAL A 155 6.45 12.56 19.91
C VAL A 155 7.24 12.17 18.66
N ARG A 156 6.77 11.19 17.89
CA ARG A 156 7.41 10.79 16.62
C ARG A 156 7.44 11.95 15.63
N LEU A 157 6.31 12.62 15.42
CA LEU A 157 6.21 13.79 14.54
C LEU A 157 7.17 14.91 14.97
N LYS A 158 7.20 15.28 16.26
CA LYS A 158 8.11 16.33 16.76
C LYS A 158 9.57 15.96 16.76
N THR A 159 9.89 14.66 16.82
CA THR A 159 11.25 14.17 16.63
C THR A 159 11.68 14.32 15.18
N ALA A 160 10.76 14.03 14.25
CA ALA A 160 10.97 14.14 12.81
C ALA A 160 10.97 15.59 12.29
N ASP A 161 10.18 16.47 12.90
CA ASP A 161 10.07 17.91 12.63
C ASP A 161 9.82 18.69 13.95
N PRO A 162 10.88 19.20 14.59
CA PRO A 162 10.77 19.99 15.82
C PRO A 162 10.02 21.33 15.66
N GLY A 163 9.83 21.81 14.42
CA GLY A 163 9.11 23.05 14.13
C GLY A 163 7.58 22.89 14.10
N LEU A 164 7.10 21.66 14.20
CA LEU A 164 5.68 21.35 14.04
C LEU A 164 4.82 21.92 15.18
N ASN A 165 3.85 22.76 14.81
CA ASN A 165 3.00 23.52 15.72
C ASN A 165 1.54 23.03 15.79
N ALA A 166 1.15 22.09 14.92
CA ALA A 166 -0.16 21.44 14.92
C ALA A 166 0.00 19.97 14.50
N THR A 167 -0.98 19.12 14.85
CA THR A 167 -0.94 17.69 14.53
C THR A 167 -2.21 17.19 13.84
N SER A 168 -3.20 18.05 13.62
CA SER A 168 -4.46 17.67 12.98
C SER A 168 -4.22 17.20 11.55
N GLY A 169 -4.79 16.05 11.18
CA GLY A 169 -4.64 15.42 9.86
C GLY A 169 -3.36 14.59 9.68
N SER A 170 -2.38 14.71 10.59
CA SER A 170 -1.09 14.03 10.44
C SER A 170 -1.19 12.51 10.50
N ALA A 171 -2.11 11.97 11.30
CA ALA A 171 -2.33 10.53 11.45
C ALA A 171 -2.95 9.93 10.19
N GLU A 172 -3.95 10.60 9.62
CA GLU A 172 -4.60 10.23 8.36
C GLU A 172 -3.61 10.29 7.22
N ALA A 173 -2.82 11.35 7.14
CA ALA A 173 -1.81 11.53 6.10
C ALA A 173 -0.71 10.45 6.18
N TYR A 174 -0.30 10.07 7.39
CA TYR A 174 0.61 8.95 7.62
C TYR A 174 -0.01 7.63 7.16
N ASP A 175 -1.19 7.27 7.66
CA ASP A 175 -1.85 6.01 7.32
C ASP A 175 -2.23 5.95 5.83
N GLY A 176 -2.53 7.08 5.21
CA GLY A 176 -2.83 7.21 3.79
C GLY A 176 -1.63 6.83 2.93
N LEU A 177 -0.43 7.28 3.28
CA LEU A 177 0.79 6.87 2.59
C LEU A 177 1.09 5.39 2.80
N ILE A 178 1.01 4.88 4.04
CA ILE A 178 1.22 3.46 4.31
C ILE A 178 0.23 2.60 3.52
N THR A 179 -1.04 3.01 3.45
CA THR A 179 -2.08 2.31 2.68
C THR A 179 -1.80 2.32 1.19
N ALA A 180 -1.37 3.45 0.62
CA ALA A 180 -0.98 3.53 -0.79
C ALA A 180 0.17 2.56 -1.11
N ALA A 181 1.19 2.53 -0.27
CA ALA A 181 2.32 1.63 -0.44
C ALA A 181 1.91 0.15 -0.30
N LEU A 182 1.06 -0.19 0.67
CA LEU A 182 0.54 -1.55 0.83
C LEU A 182 -0.36 -1.98 -0.32
N ALA A 183 -1.17 -1.07 -0.86
CA ALA A 183 -1.98 -1.32 -2.05
C ALA A 183 -1.08 -1.70 -3.24
N ALA A 184 0.01 -0.96 -3.46
CA ALA A 184 1.00 -1.26 -4.50
C ALA A 184 1.68 -2.63 -4.27
N VAL A 185 1.99 -3.01 -3.03
CA VAL A 185 2.54 -4.33 -2.71
C VAL A 185 1.53 -5.45 -3.02
N ILE A 186 0.26 -5.26 -2.64
CA ILE A 186 -0.81 -6.24 -2.86
C ILE A 186 -1.05 -6.46 -4.36
N THR A 187 -1.06 -5.39 -5.15
CA THR A 187 -1.31 -5.45 -6.59
C THR A 187 -0.06 -5.81 -7.40
N GLY A 188 1.13 -5.57 -6.84
CA GLY A 188 2.39 -5.64 -7.57
C GLY A 188 2.52 -4.57 -8.66
N ASP A 189 1.76 -3.48 -8.57
CA ASP A 189 1.67 -2.41 -9.58
C ASP A 189 1.34 -1.08 -8.90
N ASP A 190 1.99 -0.01 -9.35
CA ASP A 190 1.86 1.35 -8.82
C ASP A 190 0.86 2.21 -9.57
N GLY A 191 0.39 1.81 -10.75
CA GLY A 191 -0.53 2.65 -11.52
C GLY A 191 -1.87 2.90 -10.79
N GLY A 192 -2.42 4.09 -10.95
CA GLY A 192 -3.61 4.54 -10.20
C GLY A 192 -4.79 3.56 -10.21
N ALA A 193 -5.09 2.91 -11.33
CA ALA A 193 -6.15 1.91 -11.41
C ALA A 193 -5.87 0.66 -10.55
N SER A 194 -4.61 0.24 -10.45
CA SER A 194 -4.18 -0.84 -9.57
C SER A 194 -4.22 -0.42 -8.11
N LEU A 195 -3.82 0.82 -7.80
CA LEU A 195 -3.94 1.36 -6.45
C LEU A 195 -5.39 1.42 -5.98
N ASP A 196 -6.32 1.90 -6.81
CA ASP A 196 -7.76 1.88 -6.51
C ASP A 196 -8.28 0.46 -6.24
N ALA A 197 -7.80 -0.54 -6.98
CA ALA A 197 -8.17 -1.95 -6.79
C ALA A 197 -7.55 -2.57 -5.54
N GLY A 198 -6.31 -2.20 -5.19
CA GLY A 198 -5.60 -2.67 -4.01
C GLY A 198 -6.06 -2.01 -2.72
N TRP A 199 -6.49 -0.75 -2.79
CA TRP A 199 -6.88 0.07 -1.64
C TRP A 199 -7.84 -0.61 -0.67
N PRO A 200 -9.01 -1.14 -1.08
CA PRO A 200 -9.92 -1.81 -0.16
C PRO A 200 -9.35 -3.10 0.44
N GLN A 201 -8.38 -3.74 -0.23
CA GLN A 201 -7.78 -5.00 0.22
C GLN A 201 -6.86 -4.81 1.43
N VAL A 202 -6.36 -3.59 1.64
CA VAL A 202 -5.45 -3.25 2.76
C VAL A 202 -6.14 -3.39 4.12
N ILE A 203 -7.47 -3.29 4.19
CA ILE A 203 -8.26 -3.29 5.44
C ILE A 203 -9.32 -4.40 5.49
N SER A 204 -9.31 -5.34 4.54
CA SER A 204 -10.39 -6.35 4.42
C SER A 204 -9.97 -7.76 4.86
N GLY A 205 -8.72 -7.93 5.28
CA GLY A 205 -8.16 -9.24 5.63
C GLY A 205 -8.45 -9.69 7.06
N MET A 206 -7.75 -10.75 7.46
CA MET A 206 -7.87 -11.36 8.79
C MET A 206 -6.62 -11.17 9.66
N ALA A 207 -5.47 -10.95 9.02
CA ALA A 207 -4.22 -10.71 9.71
C ALA A 207 -4.15 -9.21 10.07
N VAL A 208 -4.50 -8.88 11.31
CA VAL A 208 -4.35 -7.52 11.82
C VAL A 208 -2.86 -7.18 11.90
N CYS A 209 -2.47 -6.06 11.30
CA CYS A 209 -1.11 -5.52 11.34
C CYS A 209 -1.17 -4.01 11.62
N LEU A 210 -0.19 -3.49 12.36
CA LEU A 210 -0.20 -2.13 12.89
C LEU A 210 0.91 -1.24 12.31
N SER A 211 1.86 -1.84 11.59
CA SER A 211 2.98 -1.15 10.96
C SER A 211 3.25 -1.68 9.55
N TRP A 212 4.03 -0.91 8.78
CA TRP A 212 4.51 -1.32 7.47
C TRP A 212 5.14 -2.72 7.50
N GLY A 213 6.15 -2.95 8.35
CA GLY A 213 6.87 -4.22 8.43
C GLY A 213 6.01 -5.39 8.89
N GLU A 214 5.06 -5.17 9.80
CA GLU A 214 4.10 -6.21 10.19
C GLU A 214 3.20 -6.61 9.02
N CYS A 215 2.67 -5.63 8.30
CA CYS A 215 1.79 -5.87 7.16
C CYS A 215 2.54 -6.55 6.01
N VAL A 216 3.74 -6.09 5.69
CA VAL A 216 4.58 -6.66 4.64
C VAL A 216 5.03 -8.09 5.01
N TYR A 217 5.35 -8.34 6.28
CA TYR A 217 5.63 -9.70 6.75
C TYR A 217 4.43 -10.62 6.54
N ALA A 218 3.23 -10.18 6.93
CA ALA A 218 2.00 -10.96 6.74
C ALA A 218 1.70 -11.23 5.26
N LEU A 219 1.84 -10.22 4.40
CA LEU A 219 1.72 -10.38 2.93
C LEU A 219 2.74 -11.38 2.38
N GLY A 220 3.98 -11.36 2.89
CA GLY A 220 5.02 -12.35 2.54
C GLY A 220 4.72 -13.77 3.03
N GLN A 221 3.78 -13.95 3.96
CA GLN A 221 3.22 -15.25 4.36
C GLN A 221 1.92 -15.60 3.60
N GLU A 222 1.63 -14.92 2.49
CA GLU A 222 0.43 -15.09 1.67
C GLU A 222 -0.88 -14.82 2.45
N GLN A 223 -0.83 -13.99 3.50
CA GLN A 223 -2.01 -13.62 4.27
C GLN A 223 -2.69 -12.37 3.70
N THR A 224 -4.01 -12.32 3.81
CA THR A 224 -4.77 -11.08 3.61
C THR A 224 -4.73 -10.22 4.88
N ILE A 225 -4.32 -8.97 4.76
CA ILE A 225 -4.09 -8.06 5.88
C ILE A 225 -5.30 -7.19 6.23
N ASP A 226 -5.41 -6.81 7.49
CA ASP A 226 -6.28 -5.75 8.01
C ASP A 226 -5.39 -4.70 8.69
N TYR A 227 -4.95 -3.71 7.92
CA TYR A 227 -4.07 -2.65 8.43
C TYR A 227 -4.86 -1.66 9.31
N GLN A 228 -4.50 -1.63 10.59
CA GLN A 228 -5.06 -0.73 11.59
C GLN A 228 -3.94 0.18 12.10
N GLY A 229 -3.75 1.30 11.41
CA GLY A 229 -2.66 2.24 11.65
C GLY A 229 -2.90 3.18 12.83
N VAL A 230 -2.33 4.39 12.73
CA VAL A 230 -2.45 5.45 13.74
C VAL A 230 -3.92 5.89 13.91
N THR A 231 -4.68 5.87 12.84
CA THR A 231 -6.12 6.17 12.82
C THR A 231 -6.98 5.03 13.36
N GLY A 232 -6.36 3.89 13.67
CA GLY A 232 -7.00 2.69 14.16
C GLY A 232 -7.73 1.92 13.07
N ARG A 233 -8.82 1.24 13.45
CA ARG A 233 -9.63 0.48 12.51
C ARG A 233 -10.45 1.44 11.63
N ARG A 234 -10.35 1.25 10.31
CA ARG A 234 -11.15 1.94 9.29
C ARG A 234 -12.29 1.01 8.86
N SER A 235 -13.48 1.56 8.62
CA SER A 235 -14.70 0.79 8.30
C SER A 235 -15.40 1.28 7.05
#